data_AF-A0A964LZC4-F1
#
_entry.id   AF-A0A964LZC4-F1
#
_cell.length_a   1.000
_cell.length_b   1.000
_cell.length_c   1.000
_cell.angle_alpha   90.00
_cell.angle_beta   90.00
_cell.angle_gamma   90.00
#
_symmetry.space_group_name_H-M   'P 1'
#
loop_
_entity.id
_entity.type
_entity.pdbx_description
1 polymer ?
#
loop_
_entity_poly.entity_id
_entity_poly.type
_entity_poly.pdbx_seq_one_letter_code
_entity_poly.pdbx_strand_id
1 'polypeptide(L)'
;MTDRAPIDPQVAVDYMLQTAPRYAAAKAKRVQLEEFRKSKKAILMQQSEGKTVADREASAYAHPEYIELLNGLEAAVEAEELFRWKMKAAELQVEIWRSEQANNRSIDRSVR
;
A
#
# COMPACT_ATOMS: atom_id res chain seq x y z
N MET A 1 25.85 -10.67 12.08
CA MET A 1 25.62 -9.57 11.14
C MET A 1 25.55 -10.22 9.77
N THR A 2 24.37 -10.26 9.16
CA THR A 2 24.16 -10.99 7.90
C THR A 2 24.95 -10.29 6.80
N ASP A 3 25.85 -11.02 6.14
CA ASP A 3 26.54 -10.57 4.92
C ASP A 3 25.50 -10.13 3.89
N ARG A 4 25.23 -8.82 3.83
CA ARG A 4 24.42 -8.23 2.78
C ARG A 4 25.36 -7.89 1.64
N ALA A 5 24.97 -8.31 0.43
CA ALA A 5 25.67 -7.95 -0.79
C ALA A 5 25.81 -6.41 -0.90
N PRO A 6 26.86 -5.90 -1.58
CA PRO A 6 27.05 -4.48 -1.81
C PRO A 6 25.79 -3.84 -2.43
N ILE A 7 25.45 -2.63 -1.97
CA ILE A 7 24.27 -1.93 -2.47
C ILE A 7 24.53 -1.44 -3.89
N ASP A 8 23.68 -1.86 -4.82
CA ASP A 8 23.58 -1.29 -6.17
C ASP A 8 22.35 -0.37 -6.25
N PRO A 9 22.55 0.96 -6.36
CA PRO A 9 21.44 1.91 -6.43
C PRO A 9 20.60 1.77 -7.71
N GLN A 10 21.14 1.25 -8.82
CA GLN A 10 20.37 1.05 -10.05
C GLN A 10 19.37 -0.09 -9.88
N VAL A 11 19.78 -1.19 -9.23
CA VAL A 11 18.87 -2.29 -8.90
C VAL A 11 17.72 -1.83 -8.00
N ALA A 12 18.00 -0.93 -7.04
CA ALA A 12 16.96 -0.34 -6.20
C ALA A 12 15.97 0.52 -7.01
N VAL A 13 16.45 1.34 -7.95
CA VAL A 13 15.60 2.13 -8.85
C VAL A 13 14.75 1.24 -9.76
N ASP A 14 15.36 0.21 -10.37
CA ASP A 14 14.64 -0.75 -11.21
C ASP A 14 13.53 -1.45 -10.44
N TYR A 15 13.81 -1.84 -9.20
CA TYR A 15 12.81 -2.43 -8.31
C TYR A 15 11.64 -1.47 -8.04
N MET A 16 11.92 -0.19 -7.82
CA MET A 16 10.87 0.83 -7.65
C MET A 16 10.02 0.97 -8.92
N LEU A 17 10.63 1.03 -10.10
CA LEU A 17 9.93 1.14 -11.38
C LEU A 17 9.04 -0.09 -11.65
N GLN A 18 9.53 -1.29 -11.34
CA GLN A 18 8.76 -2.53 -11.49
C GLN A 18 7.63 -2.65 -10.46
N THR A 19 7.81 -2.09 -9.25
CA THR A 19 6.82 -2.14 -8.16
C THR A 19 5.75 -1.05 -8.30
N ALA A 20 6.08 0.09 -8.91
CA ALA A 20 5.20 1.24 -9.01
C ALA A 20 3.82 0.94 -9.63
N PRO A 21 3.68 0.18 -10.75
CA PRO A 21 2.37 -0.18 -11.28
C PRO A 21 1.53 -1.00 -10.32
N ARG A 22 2.16 -1.88 -9.52
CA ARG A 22 1.47 -2.72 -8.53
C ARG A 22 0.95 -1.89 -7.36
N TYR A 23 1.77 -0.95 -6.87
CA TYR A 23 1.34 0.02 -5.87
C TYR A 23 0.17 0.87 -6.38
N ALA A 24 0.29 1.40 -7.60
CA ALA A 24 -0.77 2.21 -8.21
C ALA A 24 -2.09 1.44 -8.32
N ALA A 25 -2.04 0.18 -8.75
CA ALA A 25 -3.22 -0.68 -8.83
C ALA A 25 -3.83 -0.96 -7.44
N ALA A 26 -3.00 -1.27 -6.43
CA ALA A 26 -3.47 -1.50 -5.06
C ALA A 26 -4.14 -0.24 -4.49
N LYS A 27 -3.52 0.93 -4.67
CA LYS A 27 -4.07 2.22 -4.24
C LYS A 27 -5.38 2.56 -4.94
N ALA A 28 -5.45 2.37 -6.26
CA ALA A 28 -6.67 2.60 -7.02
C ALA A 28 -7.82 1.69 -6.52
N LYS A 29 -7.52 0.41 -6.28
CA LYS A 29 -8.48 -0.55 -5.72
C LYS A 29 -8.95 -0.13 -4.33
N ARG A 30 -8.03 0.24 -3.42
CA ARG A 30 -8.39 0.71 -2.07
C ARG A 30 -9.34 1.91 -2.14
N VAL A 31 -8.98 2.94 -2.91
CA VAL A 31 -9.78 4.16 -3.06
C VAL A 31 -11.16 3.84 -3.64
N GLN A 32 -11.21 2.99 -4.67
CA GLN A 32 -12.48 2.61 -5.29
C GLN A 32 -13.38 1.87 -4.30
N LEU A 33 -12.84 0.92 -3.54
CA LEU A 33 -13.62 0.15 -2.55
C LEU A 33 -14.10 1.03 -1.39
N GLU A 34 -13.25 1.94 -0.92
CA GLU A 34 -13.58 2.88 0.14
C GLU A 34 -14.77 3.79 -0.24
N GLU A 35 -14.77 4.31 -1.46
CA GLU A 35 -15.88 5.12 -1.97
C GLU A 35 -17.12 4.28 -2.29
N PHE A 36 -16.93 3.11 -2.91
CA PHE A 36 -18.04 2.21 -3.27
C PHE A 36 -18.78 1.69 -2.03
N ARG A 37 -18.15 1.62 -0.86
CA ARG A 37 -18.80 1.26 0.41
C ARG A 37 -20.05 2.09 0.70
N LYS A 38 -20.03 3.39 0.37
CA LYS A 38 -21.19 4.28 0.54
C LYS A 38 -22.34 3.86 -0.39
N SER A 39 -22.03 3.60 -1.66
CA SER A 39 -22.99 3.11 -2.65
C SER A 39 -23.54 1.73 -2.28
N LYS A 40 -22.68 0.80 -1.84
CA LYS A 40 -23.08 -0.55 -1.45
C LYS A 40 -24.03 -0.53 -0.25
N LYS A 41 -23.74 0.28 0.78
CA LYS A 41 -24.66 0.51 1.89
C LYS A 41 -26.03 0.97 1.38
N ALA A 42 -26.07 1.99 0.52
CA ALA A 42 -27.32 2.52 0.00
C ALA A 42 -28.13 1.49 -0.80
N ILE A 43 -27.46 0.69 -1.64
CA ILE A 43 -28.08 -0.41 -2.38
C ILE A 43 -28.70 -1.43 -1.42
N LEU A 44 -27.96 -1.85 -0.40
CA LEU A 44 -28.43 -2.84 0.57
C LEU A 44 -29.57 -2.30 1.45
N MET A 45 -29.53 -1.01 1.79
CA MET A 45 -30.64 -0.35 2.50
C MET A 45 -31.93 -0.35 1.67
N GLN A 46 -31.85 -0.21 0.34
CA GLN A 46 -33.01 -0.29 -0.55
C GLN A 46 -33.59 -1.70 -0.65
N GLN A 47 -32.76 -2.72 -0.43
CA GLN A 47 -33.15 -4.13 -0.44
C GLN A 47 -33.69 -4.63 0.92
N SER A 48 -33.50 -3.86 2.00
CA SER A 48 -33.93 -4.26 3.34
C SER A 48 -35.43 -4.09 3.54
N GLU A 49 -36.06 -5.08 4.19
CA GLU A 49 -37.46 -5.05 4.62
C GLU A 49 -37.68 -4.24 5.92
N GLY A 50 -36.62 -3.62 6.46
CA GLY A 50 -36.69 -2.79 7.67
C GLY A 50 -37.76 -1.71 7.57
N LYS A 51 -38.53 -1.53 8.65
CA LYS A 51 -39.67 -0.58 8.69
C LYS A 51 -39.20 0.84 8.94
N THR A 52 -38.12 1.01 9.69
CA THR A 52 -37.48 2.31 9.93
C THR A 52 -36.17 2.42 9.15
N VAL A 53 -35.68 3.65 8.97
CA VAL A 53 -34.35 3.89 8.37
C VAL A 53 -33.26 3.20 9.18
N ALA A 54 -33.36 3.23 10.52
CA ALA A 54 -32.40 2.59 11.41
C ALA A 54 -32.35 1.07 11.21
N ASP A 55 -33.51 0.42 11.08
CA ASP A 55 -33.56 -1.03 10.80
C ASP A 55 -32.89 -1.36 9.46
N ARG A 56 -33.13 -0.54 8.42
CA ARG A 56 -32.52 -0.73 7.10
C ARG A 56 -31.01 -0.54 7.13
N GLU A 57 -30.51 0.45 7.87
CA GLU A 57 -29.07 0.65 8.06
C GLU A 57 -28.42 -0.52 8.79
N ALA A 58 -29.02 -0.99 9.88
CA ALA A 58 -28.52 -2.14 10.63
C ALA A 58 -28.44 -3.39 9.74
N SER A 59 -29.50 -3.69 8.98
CA SER A 59 -29.49 -4.81 8.02
C SER A 59 -28.43 -4.65 6.93
N ALA A 60 -28.23 -3.44 6.40
CA ALA A 60 -27.24 -3.18 5.36
C ALA A 60 -25.80 -3.39 5.86
N TYR A 61 -25.48 -2.94 7.07
CA TYR A 61 -24.16 -3.13 7.67
C TYR A 61 -23.88 -4.60 8.03
N ALA A 62 -24.90 -5.34 8.44
CA ALA A 62 -24.79 -6.76 8.76
C ALA A 62 -24.84 -7.67 7.51
N HIS A 63 -25.13 -7.12 6.33
CA HIS A 63 -25.30 -7.91 5.12
C HIS A 63 -23.97 -8.59 4.71
N PRO A 64 -23.99 -9.89 4.31
CA PRO A 64 -22.78 -10.61 3.93
C PRO A 64 -21.94 -9.91 2.85
N GLU A 65 -22.57 -9.33 1.83
CA GLU A 65 -21.86 -8.59 0.77
C GLU A 65 -21.22 -7.29 1.25
N TYR A 66 -21.73 -6.66 2.32
CA TYR A 66 -21.08 -5.50 2.92
C TYR A 66 -19.84 -5.93 3.71
N ILE A 67 -19.92 -7.06 4.41
CA ILE A 67 -18.78 -7.64 5.13
C ILE A 67 -17.70 -8.08 4.15
N GLU A 68 -18.07 -8.75 3.06
CA GLU A 68 -17.14 -9.14 1.98
C GLU A 68 -16.44 -7.92 1.37
N LEU A 69 -17.18 -6.83 1.15
CA LEU A 69 -16.60 -5.56 0.70
C LEU A 69 -15.54 -5.04 1.67
N LEU A 70 -15.78 -5.11 2.98
CA LEU A 70 -14.81 -4.69 4.00
C LEU A 70 -13.55 -5.56 3.97
N ASN A 71 -13.69 -6.87 3.83
CA ASN A 71 -12.55 -7.79 3.68
C ASN A 71 -11.75 -7.47 2.41
N GLY A 72 -12.44 -7.15 1.32
CA GLY A 72 -11.79 -6.70 0.08
C GLY A 72 -11.03 -5.38 0.25
N LEU A 73 -11.58 -4.44 1.04
CA LEU A 73 -10.93 -3.18 1.38
C LEU A 73 -9.69 -3.42 2.25
N GLU A 74 -9.78 -4.27 3.27
CA GLU A 74 -8.65 -4.67 4.12
C GLU A 74 -7.49 -5.22 3.27
N ALA A 75 -7.78 -6.19 2.40
CA ALA A 75 -6.76 -6.78 1.52
C ALA A 75 -6.14 -5.74 0.56
N ALA A 76 -6.92 -4.76 0.09
CA ALA A 76 -6.42 -3.67 -0.75
C ALA A 76 -5.50 -2.72 0.04
N VAL A 77 -5.85 -2.39 1.29
CA VAL A 77 -5.00 -1.60 2.20
C VAL A 77 -3.69 -2.32 2.47
N GLU A 78 -3.74 -3.61 2.80
CA GLU A 78 -2.55 -4.41 3.08
C GLU A 78 -1.60 -4.41 1.87
N ALA A 79 -2.13 -4.65 0.67
CA ALA A 79 -1.34 -4.63 -0.56
C ALA A 79 -0.73 -3.25 -0.84
N GLU A 80 -1.49 -2.16 -0.66
CA GLU A 80 -0.99 -0.79 -0.85
C GLU A 80 0.17 -0.50 0.12
N GLU A 81 -0.02 -0.77 1.42
CA GLU A 81 1.01 -0.52 2.43
C GLU A 81 2.24 -1.41 2.22
N LEU A 82 2.07 -2.67 1.84
CA LEU A 82 3.18 -3.56 1.51
C LEU A 82 4.05 -2.96 0.39
N PHE A 83 3.43 -2.52 -0.71
CA PHE A 83 4.20 -1.93 -1.82
C PHE A 83 4.79 -0.57 -1.46
N ARG A 84 4.09 0.24 -0.65
CA ARG A 84 4.61 1.51 -0.12
C ARG A 84 5.90 1.30 0.66
N TRP A 85 5.92 0.36 1.60
CA TRP A 85 7.10 0.08 2.42
C TRP A 85 8.23 -0.56 1.62
N LYS A 86 7.91 -1.38 0.61
CA LYS A 86 8.89 -1.91 -0.35
C LYS A 86 9.58 -0.81 -1.16
N MET A 87 8.81 0.13 -1.71
CA MET A 87 9.38 1.27 -2.42
C MET A 87 10.19 2.17 -1.47
N LYS A 88 9.72 2.37 -0.24
CA LYS A 88 10.46 3.16 0.76
C LYS A 88 11.78 2.50 1.15
N ALA A 89 11.81 1.18 1.28
CA ALA A 89 13.03 0.44 1.56
C ALA A 89 14.04 0.58 0.41
N ALA A 90 13.59 0.53 -0.85
CA ALA A 90 14.44 0.74 -2.01
C ALA A 90 14.99 2.18 -2.08
N GLU A 91 14.16 3.19 -1.80
CA GLU A 91 14.61 4.58 -1.67
C GLU A 91 15.70 4.72 -0.59
N LEU A 92 15.51 4.08 0.57
CA LEU A 92 16.49 4.08 1.66
C LEU A 92 17.80 3.37 1.27
N GLN A 93 17.75 2.33 0.44
CA GLN A 93 18.98 1.69 -0.06
C GLN A 93 19.81 2.68 -0.89
N VAL A 94 19.18 3.50 -1.73
CA VAL A 94 19.88 4.54 -2.51
C VAL A 94 20.53 5.57 -1.58
N GLU A 95 19.85 6.01 -0.53
CA GLU A 95 20.40 6.97 0.44
C GLU A 95 21.54 6.39 1.28
N ILE A 96 21.46 5.11 1.66
CA ILE A 96 22.56 4.42 2.34
C ILE A 96 23.79 4.37 1.42
N TRP A 97 23.62 3.93 0.17
CA TRP A 97 24.71 3.89 -0.81
C TRP A 97 25.34 5.27 -1.00
N ARG A 98 24.53 6.32 -1.13
CA ARG A 98 25.02 7.70 -1.27
C ARG A 98 25.88 8.13 -0.07
N SER A 99 25.48 7.73 1.13
CA SER A 99 26.21 8.01 2.37
C SER A 99 27.55 7.24 2.43
N GLU A 100 27.54 5.96 2.05
CA GLU A 100 28.75 5.14 1.95
C GLU A 100 29.75 5.71 0.93
N GLN A 101 29.28 6.13 -0.25
CA GLN A 101 30.15 6.77 -1.25
C GLN A 101 30.71 8.12 -0.79
N ALA A 102 29.96 8.89 0.00
CA ALA A 102 30.47 10.12 0.61
C ALA A 102 31.61 9.83 1.60
N ASN A 103 31.44 8.82 2.45
CA ASN A 103 32.48 8.37 3.38
C ASN A 103 33.73 7.87 2.62
N ASN A 104 33.55 7.03 1.59
CA ASN A 104 34.66 6.52 0.78
C ASN A 104 35.46 7.65 0.10
N ARG A 105 34.79 8.69 -0.41
CA ARG A 105 35.47 9.88 -0.96
C ARG A 105 36.21 10.68 0.11
N SER A 106 35.70 10.71 1.34
CA SER A 106 36.40 11.35 2.45
C SER A 106 37.68 10.58 2.80
N ILE A 107 37.60 9.24 2.83
CA ILE A 107 38.74 8.36 3.09
C ILE A 107 39.79 8.49 1.99
N ASP A 108 39.41 8.42 0.71
CA ASP A 108 40.36 8.56 -0.43
C ASP A 108 41.13 9.89 -0.36
N ARG A 109 40.46 10.97 0.02
CA ARG A 109 41.12 12.28 0.23
C ARG A 109 42.06 12.32 1.43
N SER A 110 41.82 11.53 2.46
CA SER A 110 42.67 11.47 3.65
C SER A 110 43.89 10.56 3.50
N VAL A 111 43.86 9.66 2.52
CA VAL A 111 44.93 8.69 2.22
C VAL A 111 45.88 9.21 1.12
N ARG A 112 45.50 10.29 0.42
CA ARG A 112 46.38 11.02 -0.50
C ARG A 112 47.23 12.04 0.23
#